data_AF-A0A2A6NJH5-F1
#
_entry.id   AF-A0A2A6NJH5-F1
#
_cell.length_a   1.000
_cell.length_b   1.000
_cell.length_c   1.000
_cell.angle_alpha   90.00
_cell.angle_beta   90.00
_cell.angle_gamma   90.00
#
_symmetry.space_group_name_H-M   'P 1'
#
loop_
_entity.id
_entity.type
_entity.pdbx_description
1 polymer ?
#
loop_
_entity_poly.entity_id
_entity_poly.type
_entity_poly.pdbx_seq_one_letter_code
_entity_poly.pdbx_strand_id
1 'polypeptide(L)' 'MNGPHTTQLWSLAMPEQVKLPRKLSQEPGGPPSLRPSHRRVIEDLDRWANSPGLQPPSEGEKPGDDKRQRK' A
#
# COMPACT_ATOMS: atom_id res chain seq x y z
N MET A 1 53.13 -38.98 7.17
CA MET A 1 52.72 -37.80 6.38
C MET A 1 51.27 -38.00 5.95
N ASN A 2 50.48 -36.93 6.11
CA ASN A 2 49.11 -36.69 5.62
C ASN A 2 47.97 -37.30 6.47
N GLY A 3 47.30 -36.44 7.24
CA GLY A 3 46.31 -36.77 8.28
C GLY A 3 44.86 -36.90 7.79
N PRO A 4 43.92 -37.27 8.68
CA PRO A 4 42.52 -37.37 8.32
C PRO A 4 41.92 -35.98 8.10
N HIS A 5 41.34 -35.83 6.92
CA HIS A 5 40.72 -34.60 6.42
C HIS A 5 39.53 -34.22 7.31
N THR A 6 39.65 -33.09 8.02
CA THR A 6 38.52 -32.34 8.60
C THR A 6 37.59 -31.92 7.47
N THR A 7 36.74 -32.85 7.07
CA THR A 7 35.81 -32.67 5.97
C THR A 7 34.50 -32.19 6.57
N GLN A 8 34.33 -30.88 6.52
CA GLN A 8 33.03 -30.22 6.33
C GLN A 8 32.07 -30.21 7.55
N LEU A 9 32.43 -29.43 8.57
CA LEU A 9 31.46 -28.86 9.54
C LEU A 9 30.68 -27.65 8.95
N TRP A 10 30.60 -27.51 7.64
CA TRP A 10 29.85 -26.44 6.97
C TRP A 10 28.40 -26.84 6.66
N SER A 11 28.02 -28.09 6.96
CA SER A 11 26.64 -28.57 6.81
C SER A 11 25.65 -28.07 7.87
N LEU A 12 26.05 -27.09 8.69
CA LEU A 12 25.16 -26.38 9.62
C LEU A 12 24.81 -24.96 9.14
N ALA A 13 25.21 -24.58 7.93
CA ALA A 13 24.52 -23.52 7.23
C ALA A 13 23.18 -24.10 6.76
N MET A 14 22.15 -24.02 7.62
CA MET A 14 20.78 -23.96 7.11
C MET A 14 20.83 -22.92 5.99
N PRO A 15 20.58 -23.29 4.72
CA PRO A 15 20.65 -22.30 3.66
C PRO A 15 19.71 -21.19 4.09
N GLU A 16 20.28 -20.02 4.36
CA GLU A 16 19.57 -18.79 4.73
C GLU A 16 18.29 -18.82 3.90
N GLN A 17 17.14 -18.97 4.56
CA GLN A 17 15.89 -19.22 3.83
C GLN A 17 15.62 -17.98 2.99
N VAL A 18 16.14 -17.98 1.77
CA VAL A 18 16.09 -16.83 0.88
C VAL A 18 14.62 -16.61 0.63
N LYS A 19 14.11 -15.49 1.15
CA LYS A 19 12.71 -15.10 1.06
C LYS A 19 12.43 -14.72 -0.39
N LEU A 20 12.25 -15.73 -1.23
CA LEU A 20 11.92 -15.55 -2.62
C LEU A 20 10.55 -14.86 -2.70
N PRO A 21 10.35 -13.97 -3.69
CA PRO A 21 9.03 -13.48 -4.02
C PRO A 21 8.06 -14.65 -4.21
N ARG A 22 6.82 -14.45 -3.75
CA ARG A 22 5.73 -15.41 -3.89
C ARG A 22 5.61 -15.85 -5.35
N LYS A 23 5.37 -17.14 -5.59
CA LYS A 23 5.14 -17.65 -6.95
C LYS A 23 3.79 -17.14 -7.46
N LEU A 24 3.65 -16.95 -8.77
CA LEU A 24 2.38 -16.51 -9.38
C LEU A 24 1.23 -17.49 -9.09
N SER A 25 1.51 -18.80 -9.04
CA SER A 25 0.54 -19.84 -8.66
C SER A 25 0.09 -19.75 -7.19
N GLN A 26 0.85 -19.02 -6.38
CA GLN A 26 0.48 -18.73 -5.01
C GLN A 26 -0.29 -17.41 -4.94
N GLU A 27 -0.28 -16.50 -5.91
CA GLU A 27 -1.06 -15.25 -5.82
C GLU A 27 -2.53 -15.56 -5.47
N PRO A 28 -3.11 -14.91 -4.44
CA PRO A 28 -4.55 -14.99 -4.24
C PRO A 28 -5.25 -14.66 -5.55
N GLY A 29 -6.30 -15.43 -5.88
CA GLY A 29 -7.08 -15.16 -7.08
C GLY A 29 -7.54 -13.71 -7.13
N GLY A 30 -7.80 -13.21 -8.35
CA GLY A 30 -8.29 -11.84 -8.55
C GLY A 30 -9.53 -11.55 -7.69
N PRO A 31 -9.78 -10.26 -7.38
CA PRO A 31 -10.94 -9.88 -6.60
C PRO A 31 -12.22 -10.41 -7.26
N PRO A 32 -13.22 -10.83 -6.46
CA PRO A 32 -14.47 -11.33 -7.00
C PRO A 32 -15.12 -10.28 -7.91
N SER A 33 -15.86 -10.76 -8.92
CA SER A 33 -16.60 -9.88 -9.82
C SER A 33 -17.51 -8.96 -9.02
N LEU A 34 -17.37 -7.65 -9.21
CA LEU A 34 -18.15 -6.65 -8.50
C LEU A 34 -19.63 -6.78 -8.85
N ARG A 35 -20.51 -6.74 -7.84
CA ARG A 35 -21.97 -6.69 -8.07
C ARG A 35 -22.31 -5.42 -8.86
N PRO A 36 -23.35 -5.41 -9.72
CA PRO A 36 -23.72 -4.21 -10.48
C PRO A 36 -23.97 -2.96 -9.61
N SER A 37 -24.46 -3.13 -8.38
CA SER A 37 -24.62 -2.05 -7.40
C SER A 37 -23.31 -1.42 -6.92
N HIS A 38 -22.19 -2.13 -7.04
CA HIS A 38 -20.88 -1.66 -6.63
C HIS A 38 -20.33 -0.58 -7.57
N ARG A 39 -20.77 -0.54 -8.85
CA ARG A 39 -20.43 0.55 -9.77
C ARG A 39 -20.90 1.90 -9.22
N ARG A 40 -22.14 1.96 -8.72
CA ARG A 40 -22.69 3.17 -8.09
C ARG A 40 -21.91 3.59 -6.86
N VAL A 41 -21.49 2.64 -6.03
CA VAL A 41 -20.67 2.92 -4.85
C VAL A 41 -19.31 3.51 -5.23
N ILE A 42 -18.67 2.98 -6.28
CA ILE A 42 -17.40 3.54 -6.79
C ILE A 42 -17.60 4.99 -7.27
N GLU A 43 -18.65 5.24 -8.07
CA GLU A 43 -18.99 6.58 -8.57
C GLU A 43 -19.28 7.57 -7.42
N ASP A 44 -20.01 7.11 -6.39
CA ASP A 44 -20.31 7.93 -5.21
C ASP A 44 -19.05 8.26 -4.40
N LEU A 45 -18.13 7.30 -4.24
CA LEU A 45 -16.86 7.51 -3.55
C LEU A 45 -15.94 8.46 -4.32
N ASP A 46 -15.86 8.32 -5.64
CA ASP A 46 -15.07 9.21 -6.49
C ASP A 46 -15.61 10.65 -6.43
N ARG A 47 -16.93 10.83 -6.52
CA ARG A 47 -17.57 12.14 -6.34
C ARG A 47 -17.30 12.73 -4.95
N TRP A 48 -17.32 11.91 -3.91
CA TRP A 48 -17.06 12.36 -2.55
C TRP A 48 -15.61 12.80 -2.36
N ALA A 49 -14.65 12.00 -2.81
CA ALA A 49 -13.22 12.30 -2.73
C ALA A 49 -12.86 13.61 -3.44
N ASN A 50 -13.57 13.95 -4.52
CA ASN A 50 -13.39 15.19 -5.27
C ASN A 50 -14.33 16.33 -4.82
N SER A 51 -15.03 16.18 -3.68
CA SER A 51 -15.93 17.21 -3.19
C SER A 51 -15.17 18.40 -2.59
N PRO A 52 -15.69 19.65 -2.73
CA PRO A 52 -15.01 20.85 -2.23
C PRO A 52 -14.70 20.81 -0.73
N GLY A 53 -15.51 20.11 0.08
CA GLY A 53 -15.30 19.99 1.52
C GLY A 53 -14.21 19.01 1.95
N LEU A 54 -13.69 18.20 1.02
CA LEU A 54 -12.56 17.30 1.25
C LEU A 54 -11.28 17.74 0.52
N GLN A 55 -11.37 18.77 -0.32
CA GLN A 55 -10.19 19.37 -0.92
C GLN A 55 -9.38 20.08 0.19
N PRO A 56 -8.05 19.94 0.19
CA PRO A 56 -7.22 20.74 1.07
C PRO A 56 -7.43 22.23 0.73
N PRO A 57 -7.42 23.12 1.74
CA PRO A 57 -7.44 24.56 1.48
C PRO A 57 -6.33 24.92 0.48
N SER A 58 -6.67 25.70 -0.54
CA SER A 58 -5.67 26.11 -1.53
C SER A 58 -4.61 26.97 -0.83
N GLU A 59 -3.34 26.90 -1.24
CA GLU A 59 -2.23 27.64 -0.59
C GLU A 59 -2.42 29.18 -0.59
N GLY A 60 -3.41 29.70 -1.33
CA GLY A 60 -3.84 31.10 -1.32
C GLY A 60 -4.94 31.46 -0.31
N GLU A 61 -5.61 30.49 0.31
CA GLU A 61 -6.64 30.71 1.33
C GLU A 61 -6.02 30.69 2.73
N LYS A 62 -5.19 31.69 3.01
CA LYS A 62 -4.97 32.06 4.41
C LYS A 62 -6.32 32.59 4.93
N PRO A 63 -6.84 32.10 6.07
CA PRO A 63 -8.04 32.68 6.67
C PRO A 63 -7.68 34.07 7.19
N GLY A 64 -7.84 35.07 6.33
CA GLY A 64 -7.82 36.47 6.69
C GLY A 64 -9.08 36.76 7.49
N ASP A 65 -8.91 36.79 8.81
CA ASP A 65 -9.63 37.58 9.80
C ASP A 65 -10.66 38.59 9.23
N ASP A 66 -11.88 38.12 8.91
CA ASP A 66 -13.03 39.01 8.65
C ASP A 66 -13.72 39.36 9.97
N LYS A 67 -12.98 40.06 10.83
CA LYS A 67 -13.51 40.81 11.96
C LYS A 67 -13.38 42.28 11.61
N ARG A 68 -14.53 42.93 11.36
CA ARG A 68 -14.75 44.36 11.04
C ARG A 68 -14.75 44.54 9.51
N GLN A 69 -15.91 44.73 8.89
CA GLN A 69 -16.55 46.04 8.92
C GLN A 69 -18.08 45.97 8.90
N ARG A 70 -18.68 46.34 10.05
CA ARG A 70 -20.00 46.96 10.07
C ARG A 70 -19.83 48.42 9.63
N LYS A 71 -20.60 48.85 8.64
CA LYS A 71 -20.95 50.26 8.46
C LYS A 71 -22.45 50.36 8.29
#